data_AF-A0A819MRQ2-F1
#
_entry.id   AF-A0A819MRQ2-F1
#
_cell.length_a   1.000
_cell.length_b   1.000
_cell.length_c   1.000
_cell.angle_alpha   90.00
_cell.angle_beta   90.00
_cell.angle_gamma   90.00
#
_symmetry.space_group_name_H-M   'P 1'
#
loop_
_entity.id
_entity.type
_entity.pdbx_description
1 polymer ?
#
loop_
_entity_poly.entity_id
_entity_poly.type
_entity_poly.pdbx_seq_one_letter_code
_entity_poly.pdbx_strand_id
1 'polypeptide(L)'
;MGLYEVHGMPSDHAQTFFYFMTYLAIFIILKSQMPGTPHVRSLRNRFLVFSQLIVAAIVSYSRVYLHYHTIAQVVVGALVGTALGCVWYYFVNYHFTIYVPFIIEHPLGKYFLIRDYSPIPRIIRFQYETEYAEAKRWRERRINHTKDQALSSQ
;
A
#
# COMPACT_ATOMS: atom_id res chain seq x y z
N MET A 1 14.34 -20.27 36.96
CA MET A 1 13.25 -19.31 36.70
C MET A 1 13.57 -18.64 35.38
N GLY A 2 12.98 -19.16 34.30
CA GLY A 2 13.50 -19.02 32.94
C GLY A 2 13.21 -17.66 32.31
N LEU A 3 14.16 -17.19 31.50
CA LEU A 3 14.16 -15.92 30.74
C LEU A 3 12.91 -15.64 29.88
N TYR A 4 11.98 -16.59 29.79
CA TYR A 4 10.75 -16.52 28.99
C TYR A 4 9.63 -15.70 29.64
N GLU A 5 9.69 -15.44 30.96
CA GLU A 5 8.68 -14.61 31.63
C GLU A 5 8.92 -13.10 31.44
N VAL A 6 10.16 -12.69 31.16
CA VAL A 6 10.51 -11.28 30.94
C VAL A 6 10.14 -10.84 29.52
N HIS A 7 10.09 -11.76 28.56
CA HIS A 7 9.64 -11.49 27.20
C HIS A 7 8.17 -11.85 27.09
N GLY A 8 7.31 -10.83 27.28
CA GLY A 8 5.86 -10.95 27.34
C GLY A 8 5.29 -11.88 26.26
N MET A 9 4.33 -12.72 26.64
CA MET A 9 3.54 -13.48 25.69
C MET A 9 2.54 -12.57 24.98
N PRO A 10 2.30 -12.73 23.66
CA PRO A 10 3.03 -13.54 22.68
C PRO A 10 4.19 -12.74 22.01
N SER A 11 4.91 -13.36 21.06
CA SER A 11 6.05 -12.71 20.39
C SER A 11 5.62 -11.49 19.54
N ASP A 12 5.98 -10.28 19.98
CA ASP A 12 5.72 -9.02 19.27
C ASP A 12 6.29 -8.99 17.85
N HIS A 13 7.46 -9.63 17.66
CA HIS A 13 8.11 -9.71 16.34
C HIS A 13 7.28 -10.57 15.38
N ALA A 14 6.78 -11.72 15.86
CA ALA A 14 5.88 -12.55 15.07
C ALA A 14 4.57 -11.81 14.79
N GLN A 15 3.96 -11.18 15.80
CA GLN A 15 2.74 -10.40 15.63
C GLN A 15 2.89 -9.31 14.56
N THR A 16 3.92 -8.47 14.68
CA THR A 16 4.12 -7.31 13.78
C THR A 16 4.34 -7.75 12.34
N PHE A 17 5.18 -8.76 12.11
CA PHE A 17 5.46 -9.24 10.76
C PHE A 17 4.27 -9.95 10.15
N PHE A 18 3.57 -10.82 10.88
CA PHE A 18 2.38 -11.48 10.35
C PHE A 18 1.22 -10.49 10.13
N TYR A 19 1.09 -9.45 10.94
CA TYR A 19 0.17 -8.33 10.70
C TYR A 19 0.48 -7.63 9.38
N PHE A 20 1.70 -7.14 9.22
CA PHE A 20 2.10 -6.36 8.05
C PHE A 20 2.04 -7.20 6.76
N MET A 21 2.53 -8.43 6.82
CA MET A 21 2.54 -9.33 5.66
C MET A 21 1.14 -9.76 5.25
N THR A 22 0.25 -10.02 6.22
CA THR A 22 -1.16 -10.32 5.93
C THR A 22 -1.86 -9.14 5.27
N TYR A 23 -1.71 -7.93 5.80
CA TYR A 23 -2.27 -6.73 5.21
C TYR A 23 -1.81 -6.55 3.75
N LEU A 24 -0.49 -6.65 3.51
CA LEU A 24 0.09 -6.52 2.18
C LEU A 24 -0.36 -7.65 1.24
N ALA A 25 -0.47 -8.89 1.72
CA ALA A 25 -0.94 -10.01 0.92
C ALA A 25 -2.37 -9.78 0.43
N ILE A 26 -3.27 -9.36 1.32
CA ILE A 26 -4.65 -9.02 0.96
C ILE A 26 -4.66 -7.86 -0.05
N PHE A 27 -3.84 -6.83 0.17
CA PHE A 27 -3.72 -5.71 -0.77
C PHE A 27 -3.25 -6.16 -2.17
N ILE A 28 -2.24 -7.04 -2.24
CA ILE A 28 -1.72 -7.57 -3.50
C ILE A 28 -2.79 -8.40 -4.23
N ILE A 29 -3.52 -9.24 -3.51
CA ILE A 29 -4.53 -10.13 -4.09
C ILE A 29 -5.73 -9.31 -4.59
N LEU A 30 -6.27 -8.42 -3.76
CA LEU A 30 -7.55 -7.75 -4.01
C LEU A 30 -7.41 -6.42 -4.73
N LYS A 31 -6.37 -5.62 -4.44
CA LYS A 31 -6.26 -4.24 -4.92
C LYS A 31 -5.10 -3.95 -5.86
N SER A 32 -4.13 -4.86 -6.01
CA SER A 32 -3.07 -4.65 -6.99
C SER A 32 -3.61 -4.64 -8.43
N GLN A 33 -3.43 -3.50 -9.09
CA GLN A 33 -3.80 -3.24 -10.47
C GLN A 33 -2.58 -3.15 -11.39
N MET A 34 -1.48 -3.79 -11.01
CA MET A 34 -0.27 -3.83 -11.82
C MET A 34 -0.56 -4.44 -13.21
N PRO A 35 0.03 -3.87 -14.29
CA PRO A 35 -0.19 -4.33 -15.65
C PRO A 35 0.26 -5.79 -15.86
N GLY A 36 -0.31 -6.44 -16.87
CA GLY A 36 -0.01 -7.82 -17.26
C GLY A 36 -1.25 -8.62 -17.62
N THR A 37 -1.03 -9.76 -18.29
CA THR A 37 -2.11 -10.73 -18.56
C THR A 37 -2.60 -11.37 -17.25
N PRO A 38 -3.81 -11.95 -17.22
CA PRO A 38 -4.34 -12.62 -16.01
C PRO A 38 -3.38 -13.69 -15.46
N HIS A 39 -2.70 -14.42 -16.34
CA HIS A 39 -1.72 -15.44 -15.96
C HIS A 39 -0.49 -14.83 -15.26
N VAL A 40 0.12 -13.81 -15.87
CA VAL A 40 1.27 -13.10 -15.28
C VAL A 40 0.91 -12.46 -13.95
N ARG A 41 -0.29 -11.87 -13.84
CA ARG A 41 -0.81 -11.31 -12.58
C ARG A 41 -0.92 -12.39 -11.50
N SER A 42 -1.50 -13.54 -11.81
CA SER A 42 -1.65 -14.65 -10.87
C SER A 42 -0.30 -15.16 -10.37
N LEU A 43 0.65 -15.41 -11.29
CA LEU A 43 1.98 -15.91 -10.95
C LEU A 43 2.75 -14.92 -10.08
N ARG A 44 2.75 -13.64 -10.45
CA ARG A 44 3.37 -12.57 -9.66
C ARG A 44 2.76 -12.46 -8.28
N ASN A 45 1.43 -12.44 -8.16
CA ASN A 45 0.75 -12.31 -6.88
C ASN A 45 1.11 -13.49 -5.95
N ARG A 46 1.14 -14.72 -6.47
CA ARG A 46 1.61 -15.89 -5.71
C ARG A 46 3.05 -15.70 -5.25
N PHE A 47 3.96 -15.35 -6.17
CA PHE A 47 5.36 -15.14 -5.85
C PHE A 47 5.56 -14.10 -4.74
N LEU A 48 4.86 -12.96 -4.81
CA LEU A 48 4.94 -11.91 -3.80
C LEU A 48 4.38 -12.39 -2.45
N VAL A 49 3.23 -13.06 -2.42
CA VAL A 49 2.66 -13.58 -1.17
C VAL A 49 3.57 -14.63 -0.54
N PHE A 50 4.16 -15.52 -1.36
CA PHE A 50 5.10 -16.53 -0.87
C PHE A 50 6.39 -15.89 -0.32
N SER A 51 6.95 -14.88 -0.99
CA SER A 51 8.16 -14.22 -0.49
C SER A 51 7.92 -13.53 0.85
N GLN A 52 6.75 -12.95 1.06
CA GLN A 52 6.35 -12.38 2.35
C GLN A 52 6.28 -13.42 3.48
N LEU A 53 5.72 -14.60 3.21
CA LEU A 53 5.66 -15.69 4.19
C LEU A 53 7.06 -16.16 4.59
N ILE A 54 7.99 -16.25 3.63
CA ILE A 54 9.38 -16.61 3.91
C ILE A 54 10.03 -15.57 4.83
N VAL A 55 9.86 -14.28 4.57
CA VAL A 55 10.41 -13.21 5.41
C VAL A 55 9.82 -13.27 6.83
N ALA A 56 8.50 -13.42 6.97
CA ALA A 56 7.85 -13.54 8.28
C ALA A 56 8.34 -14.77 9.06
N ALA A 57 8.55 -15.90 8.36
CA ALA A 57 9.08 -17.12 8.94
C ALA A 57 10.54 -16.96 9.40
N ILE A 58 11.41 -16.33 8.60
CA ILE A 58 12.82 -16.07 8.97
C ILE A 58 12.90 -15.21 10.23
N VAL A 59 12.15 -14.11 10.28
CA VAL A 59 12.13 -13.22 11.45
C VAL A 59 11.61 -13.94 12.68
N SER A 60 10.52 -14.71 12.53
CA SER A 60 9.95 -15.48 13.64
C SER A 60 10.89 -16.57 14.13
N TYR A 61 11.56 -17.28 13.21
CA TYR A 61 12.55 -18.29 13.53
C TYR A 61 13.76 -17.70 14.26
N SER A 62 14.21 -16.49 13.89
CA SER A 62 15.32 -15.82 14.58
C SER A 62 15.05 -15.65 16.09
N ARG A 63 13.78 -15.50 16.50
CA ARG A 63 13.39 -15.37 17.90
C ARG A 63 13.46 -16.68 18.67
N VAL A 64 13.19 -17.79 18.00
CA VAL A 64 13.36 -19.14 18.57
C VAL A 64 14.85 -19.49 18.64
N TYR A 65 15.59 -19.19 17.57
CA TYR A 65 17.02 -19.46 17.47
C TYR A 65 17.84 -18.71 18.54
N LEU A 66 17.52 -17.44 18.81
CA LEU A 66 18.15 -16.66 19.87
C LEU A 66 17.60 -16.98 21.27
N HIS A 67 16.76 -18.00 21.40
CA HIS A 67 16.13 -18.43 22.65
C HIS A 67 15.29 -17.36 23.37
N TYR A 68 14.84 -16.34 22.65
CA TYR A 68 13.98 -15.28 23.19
C TYR A 68 12.52 -15.74 23.35
N HIS A 69 12.04 -16.60 22.46
CA HIS A 69 10.66 -17.07 22.46
C HIS A 69 10.53 -18.56 22.20
N THR A 70 9.48 -19.17 22.74
CA THR A 70 9.10 -20.54 22.39
C THR A 70 8.34 -20.59 21.07
N ILE A 71 8.31 -21.77 20.44
CA ILE A 71 7.51 -21.98 19.21
C ILE A 71 6.04 -21.63 19.44
N ALA A 72 5.50 -21.98 20.62
CA ALA A 72 4.11 -21.65 20.98
C ALA A 72 3.85 -20.13 21.00
N GLN A 73 4.75 -19.35 21.62
CA GLN A 73 4.64 -17.88 21.65
C GLN A 73 4.69 -17.28 20.24
N VAL A 74 5.52 -17.84 19.36
CA VAL A 74 5.63 -17.41 17.96
C VAL A 74 4.37 -17.74 17.17
N VAL A 75 3.81 -18.95 17.33
CA VAL A 75 2.59 -19.37 16.64
C VAL A 75 1.40 -18.52 17.10
N VAL A 76 1.23 -18.31 18.40
CA VAL A 76 0.18 -17.42 18.92
C VAL A 76 0.36 -15.99 18.39
N GLY A 77 1.59 -15.49 18.37
CA GLY A 77 1.90 -14.18 17.80
C GLY A 77 1.53 -14.09 16.32
N ALA A 78 1.87 -15.11 15.53
CA ALA A 78 1.52 -15.18 14.11
C ALA A 78 0.01 -15.18 13.87
N LEU A 79 -0.76 -15.93 14.67
CA LEU A 79 -2.23 -15.96 14.59
C LEU A 79 -2.84 -14.61 14.94
N VAL A 80 -2.41 -14.00 16.04
CA VAL A 80 -2.89 -12.67 16.47
C VAL A 80 -2.54 -11.61 15.42
N GLY A 81 -1.30 -11.61 14.92
CA GLY A 81 -0.86 -10.69 13.87
C GLY A 81 -1.70 -10.82 12.60
N THR A 82 -1.92 -12.06 12.14
CA THR A 82 -2.75 -12.35 10.96
C THR A 82 -4.19 -11.85 11.14
N ALA A 83 -4.82 -12.13 12.28
CA ALA A 83 -6.18 -11.67 12.59
C ALA A 83 -6.26 -10.14 12.59
N LEU A 84 -5.33 -9.46 13.26
CA LEU A 84 -5.25 -8.01 13.28
C LEU A 84 -5.01 -7.43 11.87
N GLY A 85 -4.19 -8.08 11.05
CA GLY A 85 -3.94 -7.66 9.67
C GLY A 85 -5.20 -7.68 8.81
N CYS A 86 -6.01 -8.74 8.93
CA CYS A 86 -7.31 -8.84 8.26
C CYS A 86 -8.29 -7.77 8.74
N VAL A 87 -8.43 -7.61 10.07
CA VAL A 87 -9.34 -6.63 10.67
C VAL A 87 -8.94 -5.22 10.26
N TRP A 88 -7.65 -4.87 10.37
CA TRP A 88 -7.16 -3.55 9.99
C TRP A 88 -7.32 -3.28 8.50
N TYR A 89 -7.05 -4.27 7.64
CA TYR A 89 -7.31 -4.15 6.21
C TYR A 89 -8.76 -3.78 5.93
N TYR A 90 -9.70 -4.46 6.60
CA TYR A 90 -11.13 -4.18 6.47
C TYR A 90 -11.46 -2.74 6.87
N PHE A 91 -11.00 -2.30 8.05
CA PHE A 91 -11.26 -0.94 8.51
C PHE A 91 -10.70 0.11 7.56
N VAL A 92 -9.44 -0.01 7.13
CA VAL A 92 -8.82 0.99 6.26
C VAL A 92 -9.48 1.03 4.88
N ASN A 93 -9.78 -0.13 4.29
CA ASN A 93 -10.18 -0.21 2.89
C ASN A 93 -11.69 -0.18 2.64
N TYR A 94 -12.51 -0.35 3.69
CA TYR A 94 -13.96 -0.33 3.56
C TYR A 94 -14.62 0.66 4.51
N HIS A 95 -14.18 0.73 5.77
CA HIS A 95 -14.80 1.64 6.75
C HIS A 95 -14.27 3.08 6.59
N PHE A 96 -12.95 3.27 6.60
CA PHE A 96 -12.35 4.60 6.54
C PHE A 96 -12.46 5.26 5.17
N THR A 97 -12.53 4.46 4.10
CA THR A 97 -12.71 4.99 2.73
C THR A 97 -14.00 5.81 2.58
N ILE A 98 -15.03 5.55 3.41
CA ILE A 98 -16.28 6.32 3.42
C ILE A 98 -16.03 7.78 3.84
N TYR A 99 -15.06 8.03 4.73
CA TYR A 99 -14.77 9.36 5.26
C TYR A 99 -13.80 10.17 4.38
N VAL A 100 -13.09 9.52 3.46
CA VAL A 100 -12.05 10.16 2.62
C VAL A 100 -12.58 11.36 1.81
N PRO A 101 -13.75 11.31 1.15
CA PRO A 101 -14.26 12.45 0.40
C PRO A 101 -14.46 13.69 1.27
N PHE A 102 -15.00 13.50 2.49
CA PHE A 102 -15.21 14.61 3.44
C PHE A 102 -13.89 15.26 3.87
N ILE A 103 -12.83 14.47 4.05
CA ILE A 103 -11.50 14.98 4.42
C ILE A 103 -10.89 15.80 3.29
N ILE A 104 -11.06 15.37 2.04
CA ILE A 104 -10.50 16.05 0.86
C ILE A 104 -11.22 17.37 0.57
N GLU A 105 -12.53 17.41 0.77
CA GLU A 105 -13.33 18.62 0.53
C GLU A 105 -13.15 19.69 1.60
N HIS A 106 -12.71 19.29 2.81
CA HIS A 106 -12.46 20.17 3.92
C HIS A 106 -11.39 21.24 3.59
N PRO A 107 -11.50 22.49 4.07
CA PRO A 107 -10.53 23.55 3.81
C PRO A 107 -9.09 23.17 4.15
N LEU A 108 -8.88 22.42 5.25
CA LEU A 108 -7.57 21.88 5.59
C LEU A 108 -7.08 20.84 4.57
N GLY A 109 -7.96 19.97 4.06
CA GLY A 109 -7.61 18.99 3.02
C GLY A 109 -7.18 19.66 1.72
N LYS A 110 -7.89 20.72 1.32
CA LYS A 110 -7.52 21.56 0.16
C LYS A 110 -6.22 22.33 0.40
N TYR A 111 -6.01 22.85 1.61
CA TYR A 111 -4.79 23.56 1.99
C TYR A 111 -3.55 22.66 1.92
N PHE A 112 -3.64 21.44 2.44
CA PHE A 112 -2.56 20.43 2.36
C PHE A 112 -2.49 19.70 1.02
N LEU A 113 -3.37 20.02 0.07
CA LEU A 113 -3.44 19.38 -1.26
C LEU A 113 -3.59 17.85 -1.17
N ILE A 114 -4.40 17.38 -0.21
CA ILE A 114 -4.68 15.94 -0.05
C ILE A 114 -5.46 15.43 -1.27
N ARG A 115 -5.00 14.32 -1.84
CA ARG A 115 -5.62 13.67 -3.01
C ARG A 115 -5.83 12.19 -2.74
N ASP A 116 -7.01 11.67 -3.09
CA ASP A 116 -7.27 10.23 -3.09
C ASP A 116 -7.15 9.64 -4.49
N TYR A 117 -6.28 8.64 -4.61
CA TYR A 117 -6.04 7.87 -5.82
C TYR A 117 -6.56 6.43 -5.72
N SER A 118 -7.11 6.03 -4.57
CA SER A 118 -7.60 4.68 -4.31
C SER A 118 -8.62 4.17 -5.33
N PRO A 119 -9.53 5.00 -5.90
CA PRO A 119 -10.49 4.55 -6.89
C PRO A 119 -9.91 4.36 -8.30
N ILE A 120 -8.78 5.00 -8.62
CA ILE A 120 -8.31 5.12 -10.00
C ILE A 120 -7.49 3.89 -10.42
N PRO A 121 -7.96 3.08 -11.39
CA PRO A 121 -7.18 1.96 -11.88
C PRO A 121 -5.93 2.43 -12.63
N ARG A 122 -4.78 1.81 -12.33
CA ARG A 122 -3.48 2.11 -12.98
C ARG A 122 -3.08 3.59 -12.87
N ILE A 123 -2.96 4.07 -11.64
CA ILE A 123 -2.66 5.47 -11.32
C ILE A 123 -1.49 6.07 -12.13
N ILE A 124 -0.37 5.34 -12.27
CA ILE A 124 0.81 5.85 -12.99
C ILE A 124 0.50 6.17 -14.45
N ARG A 125 -0.29 5.31 -15.10
CA ARG A 125 -0.68 5.52 -16.48
C ARG A 125 -1.68 6.68 -16.60
N PHE A 126 -2.64 6.74 -15.69
CA PHE A 126 -3.60 7.84 -15.62
C PHE A 126 -2.88 9.20 -15.45
N GLN A 127 -1.97 9.29 -14.49
CA GLN A 127 -1.15 10.48 -14.24
C GLN A 127 -0.38 10.88 -15.50
N TYR A 128 0.36 9.95 -16.08
CA TYR A 128 1.11 10.20 -17.32
C TYR A 128 0.22 10.75 -18.44
N GLU A 129 -0.92 10.12 -18.70
CA GLU A 129 -1.84 10.54 -19.77
C GLU A 129 -2.41 11.95 -19.52
N THR A 130 -2.77 12.26 -18.27
CA THR A 130 -3.27 13.60 -17.88
C THR A 130 -2.20 14.67 -17.99
N GLU A 131 -1.03 14.46 -17.40
CA GLU A 131 0.08 15.41 -17.40
C GLU A 131 0.61 15.66 -18.82
N TYR A 132 0.71 14.61 -19.63
CA TYR A 132 1.13 14.71 -21.02
C TYR A 132 0.15 15.55 -21.86
N ALA A 133 -1.16 15.30 -21.72
CA ALA A 133 -2.19 16.05 -22.43
C ALA A 133 -2.20 17.53 -22.04
N GLU A 134 -2.07 17.83 -20.75
CA GLU A 134 -1.99 19.22 -20.26
C GLU A 134 -0.73 19.91 -20.80
N ALA A 135 0.44 19.28 -20.69
CA ALA A 135 1.69 19.84 -21.21
C ALA A 135 1.63 20.12 -22.71
N LYS A 136 0.90 19.30 -23.49
CA LYS A 136 0.67 19.55 -24.92
C LYS A 136 -0.20 20.81 -25.13
N ARG A 137 -1.34 20.92 -24.44
CA ARG A 137 -2.23 22.10 -24.51
C ARG A 137 -1.51 23.39 -24.12
N TRP A 138 -0.65 23.34 -23.11
CA TRP A 138 0.17 24.48 -22.69
C TRP A 138 1.16 24.92 -23.78
N ARG A 139 1.74 23.98 -24.54
CA ARG A 139 2.62 24.30 -25.67
C ARG A 139 1.85 24.94 -26.83
N GLU A 140 0.69 24.39 -27.18
CA GLU A 140 -0.16 24.91 -28.25
C GLU A 140 -0.66 26.33 -27.94
N ARG A 141 -1.13 26.59 -26.70
CA ARG A 141 -1.54 27.93 -26.27
C ARG A 141 -0.42 28.95 -26.38
N ARG A 142 0.81 28.58 -26.00
CA ARG A 142 1.98 29.46 -26.14
C ARG A 142 2.28 29.77 -27.61
N ILE A 143 2.26 28.76 -28.49
CA ILE A 143 2.51 28.96 -29.92
C ILE A 143 1.45 29.88 -30.55
N ASN A 144 0.16 29.64 -30.25
CA ASN A 144 -0.91 30.47 -30.77
C ASN A 144 -0.80 31.91 -30.25
N HIS A 145 -0.54 32.09 -28.96
CA HIS A 145 -0.33 33.42 -28.38
C HIS A 145 0.83 34.18 -29.06
N THR A 146 1.96 33.51 -29.36
CA THR A 146 3.08 34.14 -30.06
C THR A 146 2.72 34.52 -31.50
N LYS A 147 1.95 33.68 -32.20
CA LYS A 147 1.46 33.97 -33.56
C LYS A 147 0.52 35.17 -33.57
N ASP A 148 -0.42 35.24 -32.63
CA ASP A 148 -1.37 36.34 -32.52
C ASP A 148 -0.66 37.68 -32.25
N GLN A 149 0.38 37.67 -31.40
CA GLN A 149 1.21 38.85 -31.15
C GLN A 149 1.95 39.31 -32.42
N ALA A 150 2.55 38.39 -33.17
CA ALA A 150 3.26 38.72 -34.40
C ALA A 150 2.33 39.30 -35.49
N LEU A 151 1.09 38.81 -35.58
CA LEU A 151 0.07 39.32 -36.51
C LEU A 151 -0.45 40.71 -36.11
N SER A 152 -0.55 41.02 -34.81
CA SER A 152 -1.00 42.32 -34.32
C SER A 152 0.04 43.46 -34.47
N SER A 153 1.30 43.11 -34.73
CA SER A 153 2.41 44.06 -34.92
C SER A 153 2.71 44.42 -36.37
N GLN A 154 1.95 43.85 -37.33
CA GLN A 154 2.00 44.17 -38.76
C GLN A 154 0.86 45.11 -39.13
#